data_AF-A0A1I0SVI5-F1
#
_entry.id   AF-A0A1I0SVI5-F1
#
_cell.length_a   1.000
_cell.length_b   1.000
_cell.length_c   1.000
_cell.angle_alpha   90.00
_cell.angle_beta   90.00
_cell.angle_gamma   90.00
#
_symmetry.space_group_name_H-M   'P 1'
#
loop_
_entity.id
_entity.type
_entity.pdbx_description
1 polymer ?
#
loop_
_entity_poly.entity_id
_entity_poly.type
_entity_poly.pdbx_seq_one_letter_code
_entity_poly.pdbx_strand_id
1 'polypeptide(L)'
;MILGTKGSRLAAALIPDFTIRMLDMKSRPVYTPDFRIGGSFYYRLNADENNYKYATLGFMHHSNGQDTTHRPVVGTLNYKDWDFSTNYIYGRYNWGKVKMDSNIMRSSTNHQLEFKSNGLFDFDDVIKGDYGFTRLSYSFSYRKYSYFYDLFTNADQEDNGKRSSKKEDDQKGWLNKEKFRWNLEASYAINKYAHYNLLAVKRRLNIEATGYYSLSWMRQTAFMLAAGYYGEDPYNIYFKDKYAWVRFGIAVGFLKYTAKASGKRYETQGLN
;
A
#
# COMPACT_ATOMS: atom_id res chain seq x y z
N MET A 1 -9.62 -1.35 10.44
CA MET A 1 -10.28 -2.60 10.90
C MET A 1 -11.03 -3.20 9.72
N ILE A 2 -10.85 -4.49 9.42
CA ILE A 2 -11.61 -5.20 8.37
C ILE A 2 -12.70 -6.04 9.05
N LEU A 3 -13.94 -5.92 8.58
CA LEU A 3 -15.09 -6.68 9.01
C LEU A 3 -15.57 -7.56 7.84
N GLY A 4 -15.52 -8.88 8.02
CA GLY A 4 -15.96 -9.84 7.03
C GLY A 4 -15.97 -11.25 7.61
N THR A 5 -16.83 -12.11 7.08
CA THR A 5 -16.87 -13.53 7.46
C THR A 5 -16.27 -14.38 6.35
N LYS A 6 -15.67 -15.52 6.70
CA LYS A 6 -14.98 -16.42 5.75
C LYS A 6 -15.88 -16.87 4.58
N GLY A 7 -17.18 -17.06 4.84
CA GLY A 7 -18.17 -17.45 3.84
C GLY A 7 -18.69 -16.29 2.98
N SER A 8 -18.62 -15.06 3.47
CA SER A 8 -19.13 -13.89 2.76
C SER A 8 -18.26 -13.54 1.56
N ARG A 9 -18.89 -13.05 0.49
CA ARG A 9 -18.20 -12.41 -0.64
C ARG A 9 -17.93 -10.93 -0.37
N LEU A 10 -18.60 -10.35 0.62
CA LEU A 10 -18.51 -8.95 0.99
C LEU A 10 -17.73 -8.80 2.30
N ALA A 11 -16.75 -7.90 2.30
CA ALA A 11 -16.08 -7.40 3.49
C ALA A 11 -16.06 -5.87 3.45
N ALA A 12 -15.96 -5.23 4.61
CA ALA A 12 -15.85 -3.79 4.76
C ALA A 12 -14.63 -3.44 5.60
N ALA A 13 -14.03 -2.27 5.40
CA ALA A 13 -12.94 -1.79 6.23
C ALA A 13 -13.03 -0.29 6.49
N LEU A 14 -12.67 0.11 7.70
CA LEU A 14 -12.28 1.48 8.01
C LEU A 14 -10.78 1.63 7.71
N ILE A 15 -10.44 2.65 6.94
CA ILE A 15 -9.09 2.95 6.48
C ILE A 15 -8.64 4.30 7.05
N PRO A 16 -7.83 4.29 8.11
CA PRO A 16 -7.06 5.44 8.52
C PRO A 16 -5.72 5.43 7.79
N ASP A 17 -5.41 6.52 7.09
CA ASP A 17 -4.16 6.74 6.39
C ASP A 17 -3.72 8.18 6.69
N PHE A 18 -2.45 8.36 7.05
CA PHE A 18 -1.91 9.68 7.29
C PHE A 18 -0.43 9.72 6.93
N THR A 19 0.01 10.85 6.39
CA THR A 19 1.40 11.10 6.06
C THR A 19 1.90 12.30 6.86
N ILE A 20 2.99 12.10 7.60
CA ILE A 20 3.67 13.16 8.35
C ILE A 20 5.03 13.38 7.70
N ARG A 21 5.39 14.64 7.50
CA ARG A 21 6.70 15.03 6.99
C ARG A 21 7.42 15.81 8.06
N MET A 22 8.64 15.38 8.36
CA MET A 22 9.54 16.11 9.23
C MET A 22 10.57 16.82 8.36
N LEU A 23 10.58 18.15 8.42
CA LEU A 23 11.62 19.00 7.89
C LEU A 23 12.74 19.14 8.93
N ASP A 24 13.95 19.33 8.45
CA ASP A 24 15.11 19.61 9.30
C ASP A 24 15.05 21.05 9.81
N MET A 25 14.28 21.25 10.88
CA MET A 25 14.10 22.55 11.52
C MET A 25 13.97 22.42 13.04
N LYS A 26 14.48 23.44 13.75
CA LYS A 26 14.45 23.48 15.20
C LYS A 26 13.02 23.62 15.74
N SER A 27 12.63 22.70 16.61
CA SER A 27 11.42 22.76 17.46
C SER A 27 10.04 22.74 16.78
N ARG A 28 9.95 22.78 15.43
CA ARG A 28 8.70 22.65 14.66
C ARG A 28 8.91 21.91 13.33
N PRO A 29 9.37 20.64 13.36
CA PRO A 29 9.76 19.95 12.13
C PRO A 29 8.55 19.50 11.30
N VAL A 30 7.37 19.37 11.89
CA VAL A 30 6.18 18.87 11.19
C VAL A 30 5.36 20.04 10.66
N TYR A 31 5.24 20.11 9.33
CA TYR A 31 4.29 20.99 8.65
C TYR A 31 3.30 20.19 7.82
N THR A 32 2.05 20.64 7.84
CA THR A 32 0.94 20.23 6.96
C THR A 32 0.87 18.70 6.79
N PRO A 33 0.45 17.96 7.83
CA PRO A 33 0.18 16.53 7.67
C PRO A 33 -0.87 16.30 6.57
N ASP A 34 -0.87 15.13 5.97
CA ASP A 34 -1.95 14.66 5.10
C ASP A 34 -2.73 13.62 5.89
N PHE A 35 -4.03 13.85 6.07
CA PHE A 35 -4.97 12.93 6.70
C PHE A 35 -5.98 12.42 5.69
N ARG A 36 -6.05 11.10 5.56
CA ARG A 36 -7.01 10.39 4.73
C ARG A 36 -7.77 9.38 5.58
N ILE A 37 -9.04 9.65 5.81
CA ILE A 37 -9.90 8.76 6.58
C ILE A 37 -11.13 8.37 5.77
N GLY A 38 -11.45 7.09 5.77
CA GLY A 38 -12.58 6.62 4.99
C GLY A 38 -12.92 5.17 5.17
N GLY A 39 -13.79 4.69 4.30
CA GLY A 39 -14.31 3.34 4.30
C GLY A 39 -14.11 2.67 2.95
N SER A 40 -14.05 1.34 2.94
CA SER A 40 -14.04 0.57 1.71
C SER A 40 -14.81 -0.73 1.84
N PHE A 41 -15.47 -1.11 0.76
CA PHE A 41 -16.12 -2.39 0.58
C PHE A 41 -15.32 -3.21 -0.42
N TYR A 42 -15.15 -4.49 -0.11
CA TYR A 42 -14.44 -5.46 -0.93
C TYR A 42 -15.43 -6.54 -1.33
N TYR A 43 -15.54 -6.80 -2.62
CA TYR A 43 -16.42 -7.82 -3.16
C TYR A 43 -15.64 -8.88 -3.93
N ARG A 44 -15.63 -10.10 -3.42
CA ARG A 44 -14.97 -11.27 -4.01
C ARG A 44 -15.70 -11.74 -5.27
N LEU A 45 -15.04 -11.65 -6.43
CA LEU A 45 -15.62 -11.96 -7.74
C LEU A 45 -15.51 -13.44 -8.11
N ASN A 46 -14.59 -14.20 -7.49
CA ASN A 46 -14.47 -15.64 -7.65
C ASN A 46 -14.06 -16.34 -6.34
N ALA A 47 -14.27 -17.65 -6.26
CA ALA A 47 -13.89 -18.45 -5.09
C ALA A 47 -12.45 -19.00 -5.14
N ASP A 48 -11.78 -18.91 -6.29
CA ASP A 48 -10.42 -19.43 -6.46
C ASP A 48 -9.40 -18.51 -5.79
N GLU A 49 -8.87 -18.95 -4.65
CA GLU A 49 -7.86 -18.22 -3.87
C GLU A 49 -6.49 -18.14 -4.56
N ASN A 50 -6.18 -19.11 -5.43
CA ASN A 50 -4.92 -19.13 -6.17
C ASN A 50 -4.98 -18.25 -7.41
N ASN A 51 -6.15 -18.00 -7.99
CA ASN A 51 -6.35 -17.05 -9.08
C ASN A 51 -7.39 -16.01 -8.69
N TYR A 52 -7.15 -15.30 -7.59
CA TYR A 52 -8.15 -14.43 -6.97
C TYR A 52 -8.52 -13.22 -7.85
N LYS A 53 -9.78 -12.79 -7.72
CA LYS A 53 -10.34 -11.58 -8.31
C LYS A 53 -11.31 -10.94 -7.33
N TYR A 54 -11.18 -9.63 -7.10
CA TYR A 54 -12.12 -8.87 -6.29
C TYR A 54 -12.21 -7.41 -6.72
N ALA A 55 -13.37 -6.82 -6.50
CA ALA A 55 -13.59 -5.39 -6.68
C ALA A 55 -13.51 -4.67 -5.32
N THR A 56 -13.09 -3.42 -5.34
CA THR A 56 -13.15 -2.53 -4.18
C THR A 56 -13.91 -1.27 -4.56
N LEU A 57 -14.78 -0.80 -3.68
CA LEU A 57 -15.37 0.52 -3.75
C LEU A 57 -15.07 1.23 -2.44
N GLY A 58 -14.50 2.43 -2.50
CA GLY A 58 -14.12 3.18 -1.31
C GLY A 58 -14.46 4.65 -1.40
N PHE A 59 -14.65 5.25 -0.24
CA PHE A 59 -14.83 6.68 -0.04
C PHE A 59 -13.82 7.15 0.99
N MET A 60 -13.24 8.33 0.77
CA MET A 60 -12.23 8.92 1.63
C MET A 60 -12.47 10.42 1.75
N HIS A 61 -12.35 10.92 2.96
CA HIS A 61 -12.07 12.31 3.25
C HIS A 61 -10.56 12.53 3.27
N HIS A 62 -10.09 13.59 2.62
CA HIS A 62 -8.68 13.99 2.55
C HIS A 62 -8.57 15.45 3.00
N SER A 63 -7.79 15.70 4.03
CA SER A 63 -7.52 17.06 4.51
C SER A 63 -6.12 17.15 5.08
N ASN A 64 -5.64 18.36 5.30
CA ASN A 64 -4.38 18.59 6.00
C ASN A 64 -4.53 19.00 7.47
N GLY A 65 -5.77 19.04 7.96
CA GLY A 65 -6.11 19.29 9.37
C GLY A 65 -5.62 20.63 9.90
N GLN A 66 -5.45 21.64 9.03
CA GLN A 66 -5.06 22.98 9.44
C GLN A 66 -6.30 23.85 9.62
N ASP A 67 -6.34 24.64 10.69
CA ASP A 67 -7.39 25.63 10.93
C ASP A 67 -6.78 27.02 10.70
N THR A 68 -6.82 27.51 9.46
CA THR A 68 -6.23 28.81 9.11
C THR A 68 -7.24 29.75 8.46
N THR A 69 -7.23 31.01 8.87
CA THR A 69 -8.12 32.07 8.36
C THR A 69 -7.60 32.75 7.10
N HIS A 70 -6.37 32.45 6.67
CA HIS A 70 -5.74 33.08 5.52
C HIS A 70 -6.15 32.36 4.24
N ARG A 71 -7.22 32.84 3.60
CA ARG A 71 -7.48 32.52 2.20
C ARG A 71 -6.25 32.95 1.39
N PRO A 72 -5.60 32.05 0.64
CA PRO A 72 -4.48 32.44 -0.20
C PRO A 72 -4.94 33.51 -1.19
N VAL A 73 -4.07 34.48 -1.45
CA VAL A 73 -4.23 35.32 -2.64
C VAL A 73 -4.14 34.37 -3.83
N VAL A 74 -5.21 34.33 -4.64
CA VAL A 74 -5.34 33.45 -5.81
C VAL A 74 -4.04 33.47 -6.62
N GLY A 75 -3.40 32.30 -6.74
CA GLY A 75 -2.14 32.14 -7.50
C GLY A 75 -0.85 32.10 -6.66
N THR A 76 -0.90 32.38 -5.36
CA THR A 76 0.25 32.19 -4.43
C THR A 76 0.03 30.96 -3.56
N LEU A 77 0.89 29.94 -3.68
CA LEU A 77 0.87 28.76 -2.80
C LEU A 77 1.68 29.07 -1.54
N ASN A 78 1.02 29.17 -0.39
CA ASN A 78 1.67 29.21 0.91
C ASN A 78 1.75 27.79 1.47
N TYR A 79 2.92 27.15 1.41
CA TYR A 79 3.10 25.75 1.82
C TYR A 79 3.20 25.53 3.35
N LYS A 80 2.96 26.56 4.16
CA LYS A 80 3.19 26.51 5.61
C LYS A 80 1.89 26.45 6.42
N ASP A 81 0.95 27.34 6.11
CA ASP A 81 -0.24 27.63 6.91
C ASP A 81 -1.51 27.67 6.02
N TRP A 82 -1.61 26.77 5.04
CA TRP A 82 -2.72 26.75 4.09
C TRP A 82 -3.63 25.55 4.34
N ASP A 83 -4.91 25.78 4.59
CA ASP A 83 -5.92 24.74 4.78
C ASP A 83 -6.51 24.22 3.44
N PHE A 84 -6.64 22.91 3.33
CA PHE A 84 -7.41 22.28 2.26
C PHE A 84 -8.10 21.00 2.72
N SER A 85 -9.24 20.74 2.10
CA SER A 85 -10.03 19.54 2.24
C SER A 85 -10.67 19.13 0.91
N THR A 86 -10.83 17.83 0.72
CA THR A 86 -11.55 17.25 -0.41
C THR A 86 -12.01 15.85 -0.07
N ASN A 87 -13.07 15.40 -0.73
CA ASN A 87 -13.50 14.01 -0.65
C ASN A 87 -13.27 13.32 -1.98
N TYR A 88 -13.10 12.00 -1.95
CA TYR A 88 -13.02 11.21 -3.16
C TYR A 88 -13.65 9.84 -3.02
N ILE A 89 -14.12 9.33 -4.16
CA ILE A 89 -14.54 7.96 -4.34
C ILE A 89 -13.52 7.26 -5.22
N TYR A 90 -13.31 5.97 -5.00
CA TYR A 90 -12.49 5.15 -5.87
C TYR A 90 -13.09 3.77 -6.07
N GLY A 91 -12.92 3.26 -7.29
CA GLY A 91 -13.19 1.88 -7.67
C GLY A 91 -11.90 1.17 -8.03
N ARG A 92 -11.69 -0.04 -7.52
CA ARG A 92 -10.54 -0.87 -7.89
C ARG A 92 -11.00 -2.22 -8.40
N TYR A 93 -10.33 -2.71 -9.43
CA TYR A 93 -10.38 -4.10 -9.82
C TYR A 93 -9.03 -4.74 -9.52
N ASN A 94 -9.05 -5.79 -8.70
CA ASN A 94 -7.86 -6.49 -8.25
C ASN A 94 -7.90 -7.92 -8.75
N TRP A 95 -6.80 -8.37 -9.32
CA TRP A 95 -6.64 -9.77 -9.73
C TRP A 95 -5.22 -10.21 -9.51
N GLY A 96 -5.03 -11.50 -9.30
CA GLY A 96 -3.70 -12.02 -9.09
C GLY A 96 -3.66 -13.52 -9.20
N LYS A 97 -2.43 -14.02 -9.13
CA LYS A 97 -2.15 -15.44 -9.14
C LYS A 97 -1.11 -15.76 -8.10
N VAL A 98 -1.39 -16.79 -7.33
CA VAL A 98 -0.45 -17.46 -6.45
C VAL A 98 -0.04 -18.75 -7.15
N LYS A 99 1.27 -18.97 -7.28
CA LYS A 99 1.83 -20.23 -7.77
C LYS A 99 2.70 -20.85 -6.70
N MET A 100 2.59 -22.16 -6.57
CA MET A 100 3.53 -22.96 -5.81
C MET A 100 4.54 -23.52 -6.81
N ASP A 101 5.75 -22.95 -6.80
CA ASP A 101 6.80 -23.32 -7.76
C ASP A 101 7.50 -24.61 -7.34
N SER A 102 7.53 -24.90 -6.02
CA SER A 102 7.99 -26.16 -5.44
C SER A 102 7.44 -26.32 -4.01
N ASN A 103 7.75 -27.45 -3.35
CA ASN A 103 7.40 -27.70 -1.94
C ASN A 103 7.96 -26.65 -0.94
N ILE A 104 8.87 -25.79 -1.40
CA ILE A 104 9.56 -24.79 -0.57
C ILE A 104 9.51 -23.38 -1.15
N MET A 105 8.86 -23.16 -2.31
CA MET A 105 8.83 -21.87 -2.99
C MET A 105 7.43 -21.54 -3.49
N ARG A 106 7.00 -20.31 -3.21
CA ARG A 106 5.74 -19.75 -3.66
C ARG A 106 5.99 -18.39 -4.29
N SER A 107 5.31 -18.10 -5.38
CA SER A 107 5.32 -16.77 -6.00
C SER A 107 3.91 -16.22 -6.08
N SER A 108 3.77 -14.90 -6.02
CA SER A 108 2.51 -14.23 -6.29
C SER A 108 2.69 -13.05 -7.23
N THR A 109 1.75 -12.92 -8.16
CA THR A 109 1.58 -11.74 -9.01
C THR A 109 0.25 -11.10 -8.65
N ASN A 110 0.25 -9.81 -8.38
CA ASN A 110 -0.91 -9.06 -7.94
C ASN A 110 -1.02 -7.83 -8.84
N HIS A 111 -2.19 -7.60 -9.39
CA HIS A 111 -2.50 -6.50 -10.27
C HIS A 111 -3.70 -5.75 -9.70
N GLN A 112 -3.68 -4.43 -9.87
CA GLN A 112 -4.75 -3.55 -9.47
C GLN A 112 -4.91 -2.47 -10.54
N LEU A 113 -6.15 -2.27 -10.97
CA LEU A 113 -6.55 -1.12 -11.76
C LEU A 113 -7.49 -0.27 -10.89
N GLU A 114 -7.16 1.00 -10.72
CA GLU A 114 -7.91 1.95 -9.90
C GLU A 114 -8.41 3.10 -10.76
N PHE A 115 -9.67 3.44 -10.60
CA PHE A 115 -10.21 4.74 -10.97
C PHE A 115 -10.56 5.50 -9.70
N LYS A 116 -10.08 6.75 -9.59
CA LYS A 116 -10.36 7.64 -8.47
C LYS A 116 -10.94 8.94 -8.99
N SER A 117 -11.98 9.45 -8.33
CA SER A 117 -12.53 10.77 -8.62
C SER A 117 -12.91 11.54 -7.36
N ASN A 118 -12.45 12.78 -7.31
CA ASN A 118 -12.83 13.81 -6.35
C ASN A 118 -14.00 14.67 -6.88
N GLY A 119 -14.26 14.66 -8.19
CA GLY A 119 -15.13 15.63 -8.86
C GLY A 119 -16.63 15.52 -8.55
N LEU A 120 -17.04 14.57 -7.71
CA LEU A 120 -18.43 14.41 -7.24
C LEU A 120 -18.70 15.15 -5.93
N PHE A 121 -17.68 15.76 -5.33
CA PHE A 121 -17.74 16.36 -4.01
C PHE A 121 -17.28 17.80 -4.06
N ASP A 122 -17.71 18.59 -3.08
CA ASP A 122 -17.15 19.91 -2.85
C ASP A 122 -15.68 19.80 -2.43
N PHE A 123 -14.91 20.77 -2.90
CA PHE A 123 -13.49 20.90 -2.68
C PHE A 123 -13.12 22.38 -2.60
N ASP A 124 -12.06 22.68 -1.88
CA ASP A 124 -11.65 24.07 -1.70
C ASP A 124 -11.17 24.70 -3.02
N ASP A 125 -11.54 25.96 -3.25
CA ASP A 125 -11.26 26.67 -4.51
C ASP A 125 -9.77 26.74 -4.86
N VAL A 126 -8.93 26.66 -3.86
CA VAL A 126 -7.47 26.72 -3.97
C VAL A 126 -6.86 25.50 -4.67
N ILE A 127 -7.54 24.34 -4.68
CA ILE A 127 -7.13 23.16 -5.46
C ILE A 127 -7.79 23.11 -6.84
N LYS A 128 -8.68 24.07 -7.15
CA LYS A 128 -9.41 24.11 -8.42
C LYS A 128 -8.48 24.35 -9.61
N GLY A 129 -8.65 23.55 -10.66
CA GLY A 129 -7.92 23.70 -11.93
C GLY A 129 -6.52 23.12 -11.96
N ASP A 130 -5.85 22.97 -10.82
CA ASP A 130 -4.48 22.46 -10.72
C ASP A 130 -4.37 21.10 -10.01
N TYR A 131 -5.45 20.62 -9.38
CA TYR A 131 -5.47 19.33 -8.70
C TYR A 131 -5.90 18.20 -9.64
N GLY A 132 -5.21 17.07 -9.55
CA GLY A 132 -5.51 15.86 -10.34
C GLY A 132 -6.76 15.14 -9.83
N PHE A 133 -7.94 15.79 -9.94
CA PHE A 133 -9.21 15.34 -9.37
C PHE A 133 -9.67 13.97 -9.86
N THR A 134 -9.26 13.55 -11.06
CA THR A 134 -9.62 12.23 -11.58
C THR A 134 -8.38 11.54 -12.08
N ARG A 135 -8.11 10.34 -11.55
CA ARG A 135 -6.92 9.56 -11.87
C ARG A 135 -7.27 8.14 -12.23
N LEU A 136 -6.51 7.62 -13.18
CA LEU A 136 -6.43 6.20 -13.49
C LEU A 136 -5.08 5.70 -13.01
N SER A 137 -5.07 4.68 -12.15
CA SER A 137 -3.86 4.11 -11.59
C SER A 137 -3.79 2.61 -11.89
N TYR A 138 -2.58 2.12 -12.11
CA TYR A 138 -2.28 0.70 -12.23
C TYR A 138 -1.14 0.34 -11.29
N SER A 139 -1.35 -0.69 -10.49
CA SER A 139 -0.35 -1.20 -9.56
C SER A 139 -0.10 -2.67 -9.84
N PHE A 140 1.17 -3.05 -9.89
CA PHE A 140 1.64 -4.41 -10.03
C PHE A 140 2.55 -4.76 -8.85
N SER A 141 2.41 -5.97 -8.31
CA SER A 141 3.28 -6.50 -7.27
C SER A 141 3.63 -7.95 -7.57
N TYR A 142 4.91 -8.24 -7.76
CA TYR A 142 5.46 -9.59 -7.80
C TYR A 142 6.19 -9.90 -6.50
N ARG A 143 5.89 -11.05 -5.90
CA ARG A 143 6.50 -11.48 -4.64
C ARG A 143 6.96 -12.91 -4.73
N LYS A 144 8.10 -13.19 -4.12
CA LYS A 144 8.67 -14.54 -4.04
C LYS A 144 8.97 -14.89 -2.59
N TYR A 145 8.43 -16.02 -2.21
CA TYR A 145 8.49 -16.59 -0.87
C TYR A 145 9.32 -17.86 -0.89
N SER A 146 10.11 -18.07 0.16
CA SER A 146 10.83 -19.33 0.37
C SER A 146 10.77 -19.73 1.83
N TYR A 147 10.66 -21.03 2.05
CA TYR A 147 10.87 -21.60 3.38
C TYR A 147 12.36 -21.64 3.71
N PHE A 148 12.72 -21.27 4.93
CA PHE A 148 14.06 -21.42 5.46
C PHE A 148 14.01 -22.06 6.85
N TYR A 149 15.07 -22.80 7.20
CA TYR A 149 15.23 -23.35 8.53
C TYR A 149 15.86 -22.29 9.42
N ASP A 150 15.19 -21.98 10.51
CA ASP A 150 15.59 -20.97 11.47
C ASP A 150 16.25 -21.61 12.68
N LEU A 151 17.57 -21.40 12.81
CA LEU A 151 18.38 -22.05 13.84
C LEU A 151 18.11 -21.51 15.26
N PHE A 152 17.62 -20.26 15.41
CA PHE A 152 17.44 -19.67 16.74
C PHE A 152 16.04 -19.86 17.32
N THR A 153 15.01 -20.26 16.55
CA THR A 153 13.69 -20.60 17.11
C THR A 153 13.71 -21.92 17.90
N ASN A 154 14.72 -22.77 17.71
CA ASN A 154 14.92 -23.97 18.52
C ASN A 154 15.51 -23.66 19.91
N ALA A 155 16.22 -22.54 20.07
CA ALA A 155 16.89 -22.17 21.32
C ALA A 155 15.94 -21.49 22.33
N ASP A 156 14.85 -20.90 21.86
CA ASP A 156 13.84 -20.24 22.71
C ASP A 156 12.88 -21.23 23.40
N GLN A 157 13.12 -22.54 23.32
CA GLN A 157 12.23 -23.58 23.84
C GLN A 157 12.92 -24.60 24.76
N GLU A 158 13.96 -24.20 25.49
CA GLU A 158 14.24 -24.82 26.80
C GLU A 158 13.37 -24.12 27.86
N ASP A 159 12.74 -24.91 28.72
CA ASP A 159 11.89 -24.54 29.87
C ASP A 159 10.43 -24.13 29.63
N ASN A 160 9.54 -25.13 29.71
CA ASN A 160 8.68 -25.33 30.89
C ASN A 160 7.87 -26.63 30.72
N GLY A 161 8.35 -27.70 31.36
CA GLY A 161 7.93 -29.09 31.19
C GLY A 161 6.51 -29.47 31.62
N LYS A 162 5.47 -28.82 31.09
CA LYS A 162 4.06 -29.24 31.28
C LYS A 162 3.16 -28.85 30.09
N ARG A 163 3.32 -29.45 28.91
CA ARG A 163 2.25 -29.42 27.89
C ARG A 163 2.09 -30.75 27.12
N SER A 164 1.00 -31.42 27.48
CA SER A 164 0.20 -32.40 26.75
C SER A 164 0.67 -32.82 25.35
N SER A 165 1.04 -34.09 25.25
CA SER A 165 1.30 -34.86 24.03
C SER A 165 0.02 -35.06 23.23
N LYS A 166 -0.46 -34.05 22.50
CA LYS A 166 -1.48 -34.19 21.45
C LYS A 166 -1.53 -32.96 20.55
N LYS A 167 -0.50 -32.78 19.73
CA LYS A 167 -0.59 -32.18 18.39
C LYS A 167 0.72 -32.46 17.65
N GLU A 168 0.55 -33.17 16.55
CA GLU A 168 1.55 -33.58 15.56
C GLU A 168 2.02 -32.33 14.78
N ASP A 169 2.68 -31.39 15.47
CA ASP A 169 3.22 -30.15 14.87
C ASP A 169 4.68 -30.40 14.45
N ASP A 170 4.86 -31.34 13.51
CA ASP A 170 6.14 -31.97 13.20
C ASP A 170 7.02 -31.14 12.24
N GLN A 171 6.95 -29.81 12.32
CA GLN A 171 7.75 -28.89 11.49
C GLN A 171 8.38 -27.75 12.29
N LYS A 172 9.05 -28.12 13.38
CA LYS A 172 9.88 -27.23 14.19
C LYS A 172 10.96 -26.55 13.32
N GLY A 173 11.01 -25.22 13.35
CA GLY A 173 12.09 -24.40 12.76
C GLY A 173 11.91 -23.95 11.30
N TRP A 174 10.91 -24.43 10.53
CA TRP A 174 10.74 -23.98 9.14
C TRP A 174 9.79 -22.78 9.03
N LEU A 175 10.32 -21.63 8.62
CA LEU A 175 9.57 -20.37 8.48
C LEU A 175 9.43 -19.97 7.01
N ASN A 176 8.23 -19.55 6.61
CA ASN A 176 8.02 -18.92 5.31
C ASN A 176 8.48 -17.46 5.31
N LYS A 177 9.31 -17.07 4.35
CA LYS A 177 9.88 -15.72 4.24
C LYS A 177 9.74 -15.13 2.86
N GLU A 178 9.40 -13.85 2.78
CA GLU A 178 9.50 -13.06 1.56
C GLU A 178 10.98 -12.77 1.24
N LYS A 179 11.49 -13.33 0.14
CA LYS A 179 12.87 -13.09 -0.32
C LYS A 179 12.96 -11.92 -1.27
N PHE A 180 11.92 -11.72 -2.08
CA PHE A 180 11.91 -10.70 -3.10
C PHE A 180 10.50 -10.14 -3.25
N ARG A 181 10.42 -8.82 -3.39
CA ARG A 181 9.20 -8.11 -3.77
C ARG A 181 9.56 -7.03 -4.76
N TRP A 182 8.83 -6.97 -5.86
CA TRP A 182 8.90 -5.87 -6.80
C TRP A 182 7.51 -5.29 -6.97
N ASN A 183 7.41 -3.97 -6.82
CA ASN A 183 6.20 -3.20 -7.02
C ASN A 183 6.43 -2.19 -8.14
N LEU A 184 5.41 -2.01 -8.96
CA LEU A 184 5.33 -0.96 -9.96
C LEU A 184 3.99 -0.26 -9.78
N GLU A 185 4.01 1.04 -9.59
CA GLU A 185 2.82 1.87 -9.44
C GLU A 185 2.88 2.96 -10.49
N ALA A 186 1.82 3.09 -11.28
CA ALA A 186 1.67 4.15 -12.26
C ALA A 186 0.31 4.81 -12.06
N SER A 187 0.26 6.14 -12.08
CA SER A 187 -0.99 6.89 -11.94
C SER A 187 -0.99 8.08 -12.87
N TYR A 188 -2.08 8.28 -13.61
CA TYR A 188 -2.22 9.35 -14.59
C TYR A 188 -3.46 10.20 -14.29
N ALA A 189 -3.29 11.51 -14.19
CA ALA A 189 -4.39 12.45 -14.09
C ALA A 189 -5.09 12.65 -15.44
N ILE A 190 -6.38 12.32 -15.51
CA ILE A 190 -7.20 12.37 -16.73
C ILE A 190 -8.20 13.53 -16.73
N ASN A 191 -8.33 14.27 -15.63
CA ASN A 191 -9.18 15.45 -15.57
C ASN A 191 -8.61 16.62 -16.40
N LYS A 192 -9.48 17.57 -16.77
CA LYS A 192 -9.05 18.82 -17.42
C LYS A 192 -8.26 19.66 -16.41
N TYR A 193 -7.01 20.01 -16.76
CA TYR A 193 -6.24 21.01 -16.02
C TYR A 193 -6.47 22.38 -16.64
N ALA A 194 -6.44 23.43 -15.83
CA ALA A 194 -6.43 24.79 -16.36
C ALA A 194 -5.15 24.98 -17.20
N HIS A 195 -5.29 25.47 -18.43
CA HIS A 195 -4.16 25.79 -19.34
C HIS A 195 -3.31 24.61 -19.86
N TYR A 196 -3.63 23.34 -19.57
CA TYR A 196 -2.84 22.19 -20.04
C TYR A 196 -3.68 21.09 -20.68
N ASN A 197 -3.18 20.56 -21.81
CA ASN A 197 -3.80 19.44 -22.53
C ASN A 197 -3.60 18.10 -21.80
N LEU A 198 -4.38 17.08 -22.17
CA LEU A 198 -4.30 15.70 -21.68
C LEU A 198 -2.95 15.03 -21.97
N LEU A 199 -2.19 15.52 -22.95
CA LEU A 199 -0.86 15.02 -23.33
C LEU A 199 0.30 15.64 -22.51
N ALA A 200 0.01 16.43 -21.47
CA ALA A 200 1.02 16.97 -20.58
C ALA A 200 1.60 15.90 -19.62
N VAL A 201 2.22 14.85 -20.17
CA VAL A 201 2.66 13.64 -19.46
C VAL A 201 3.56 13.98 -18.27
N LYS A 202 4.49 14.94 -18.42
CA LYS A 202 5.38 15.37 -17.34
C LYS A 202 4.64 15.91 -16.09
N ARG A 203 3.43 16.43 -16.24
CA ARG A 203 2.61 16.88 -15.11
C ARG A 203 1.68 15.78 -14.62
N ARG A 204 1.13 14.98 -15.53
CA ARG A 204 0.03 14.06 -15.23
C ARG A 204 0.47 12.70 -14.71
N LEU A 205 1.66 12.26 -15.10
CA LEU A 205 2.18 10.92 -14.79
C LEU A 205 2.94 10.91 -13.47
N ASN A 206 2.53 10.01 -12.58
CA ASN A 206 3.31 9.56 -11.45
C ASN A 206 3.66 8.09 -11.70
N ILE A 207 4.93 7.72 -11.55
CA ILE A 207 5.38 6.35 -11.70
C ILE A 207 6.47 6.04 -10.68
N GLU A 208 6.36 4.89 -10.03
CA GLU A 208 7.29 4.41 -9.03
C GLU A 208 7.54 2.93 -9.25
N ALA A 209 8.81 2.54 -9.22
CA ALA A 209 9.24 1.16 -9.17
C ALA A 209 10.06 0.92 -7.91
N THR A 210 9.65 -0.07 -7.12
CA THR A 210 10.25 -0.36 -5.83
C THR A 210 10.57 -1.85 -5.70
N GLY A 211 11.84 -2.16 -5.47
CA GLY A 211 12.37 -3.49 -5.25
C GLY A 211 12.80 -3.71 -3.80
N TYR A 212 12.52 -4.90 -3.29
CA TYR A 212 12.94 -5.37 -1.97
C TYR A 212 13.64 -6.70 -2.13
N TYR A 213 14.79 -6.85 -1.47
CA TYR A 213 15.53 -8.11 -1.46
C TYR A 213 16.01 -8.44 -0.06
N SER A 214 15.70 -9.64 0.40
CA SER A 214 16.07 -10.13 1.72
C SER A 214 17.02 -11.31 1.61
N LEU A 215 18.26 -11.10 2.06
CA LEU A 215 19.30 -12.14 2.11
C LEU A 215 18.94 -13.26 3.06
N SER A 216 19.49 -14.46 2.86
CA SER A 216 19.12 -15.66 3.63
C SER A 216 19.24 -15.50 5.15
N TRP A 217 20.17 -14.67 5.65
CA TRP A 217 20.39 -14.42 7.08
C TRP A 217 19.50 -13.33 7.68
N MET A 218 18.88 -12.48 6.84
CA MET A 218 17.97 -11.43 7.31
C MET A 218 16.63 -12.09 7.67
N ARG A 219 16.04 -11.80 8.83
CA ARG A 219 14.73 -12.38 9.20
C ARG A 219 13.57 -11.52 8.72
N GLN A 220 13.43 -10.35 9.33
CA GLN A 220 12.34 -9.38 9.12
C GLN A 220 12.79 -8.13 8.37
N THR A 221 13.93 -8.23 7.70
CA THR A 221 14.63 -7.10 7.12
C THR A 221 14.92 -7.36 5.65
N ALA A 222 14.81 -6.33 4.82
CA ALA A 222 15.19 -6.37 3.41
C ALA A 222 15.89 -5.07 3.02
N PHE A 223 16.81 -5.15 2.07
CA PHE A 223 17.24 -3.95 1.37
C PHE A 223 16.12 -3.50 0.43
N MET A 224 15.92 -2.19 0.38
CA MET A 224 14.94 -1.54 -0.48
C MET A 224 15.66 -0.60 -1.43
N LEU A 225 15.29 -0.67 -2.71
CA LEU A 225 15.63 0.33 -3.71
C LEU A 225 14.34 0.76 -4.41
N ALA A 226 14.12 2.05 -4.50
CA ALA A 226 12.98 2.64 -5.17
C ALA A 226 13.46 3.77 -6.08
N ALA A 227 12.84 3.90 -7.23
CA ALA A 227 13.05 5.02 -8.13
C ALA A 227 11.72 5.38 -8.79
N GLY A 228 11.53 6.67 -9.03
CA GLY A 228 10.28 7.13 -9.59
C GLY A 228 10.37 8.54 -10.14
N TYR A 229 9.27 8.92 -10.75
CA TYR A 229 8.99 10.28 -11.17
C TYR A 229 7.63 10.66 -10.62
N TYR A 230 7.61 11.72 -9.82
CA TYR A 230 6.36 12.37 -9.47
C TYR A 230 6.18 13.58 -10.37
N GLY A 231 5.08 13.55 -11.12
CA GLY A 231 4.46 14.74 -11.65
C GLY A 231 3.65 15.43 -10.55
N GLU A 232 2.55 16.06 -10.94
CA GLU A 232 1.65 16.71 -10.02
C GLU A 232 0.88 15.67 -9.18
N ASP A 233 1.14 15.68 -7.87
CA ASP A 233 0.62 14.70 -6.92
C ASP A 233 -0.45 15.30 -5.99
N PRO A 234 -1.73 14.88 -6.10
CA PRO A 234 -2.80 15.42 -5.28
C PRO A 234 -2.65 15.15 -3.77
N TYR A 235 -1.77 14.24 -3.34
CA TYR A 235 -1.60 13.90 -1.91
C TYR A 235 -0.46 14.67 -1.25
N ASN A 236 -0.09 15.80 -1.85
CA ASN A 236 1.06 16.56 -1.43
C ASN A 236 0.72 18.04 -1.44
N ILE A 237 1.02 18.78 -0.35
CA ILE A 237 0.88 20.24 -0.39
C ILE A 237 1.77 20.89 -1.47
N TYR A 238 2.88 20.24 -1.82
CA TYR A 238 3.74 20.54 -2.97
C TYR A 238 3.26 19.85 -4.25
N PHE A 239 1.94 19.67 -4.45
CA PHE A 239 1.38 18.95 -5.59
C PHE A 239 1.77 19.50 -6.96
N LYS A 240 2.33 20.70 -7.06
CA LYS A 240 2.82 21.28 -8.33
C LYS A 240 4.26 20.88 -8.66
N ASP A 241 5.00 20.37 -7.69
CA ASP A 241 6.39 19.99 -7.88
C ASP A 241 6.49 18.75 -8.75
N LYS A 242 7.56 18.70 -9.56
CA LYS A 242 7.85 17.59 -10.44
C LYS A 242 9.29 17.22 -10.30
N TYR A 243 9.55 15.96 -9.96
CA TYR A 243 10.91 15.53 -9.70
C TYR A 243 11.04 14.02 -9.93
N ALA A 244 12.19 13.65 -10.47
CA ALA A 244 12.68 12.29 -10.40
C ALA A 244 13.36 12.09 -9.05
N TRP A 245 13.27 10.89 -8.51
CA TRP A 245 13.88 10.58 -7.23
C TRP A 245 14.36 9.13 -7.19
N VAL A 246 15.29 8.88 -6.29
CA VAL A 246 15.79 7.56 -5.95
C VAL A 246 15.84 7.48 -4.43
N ARG A 247 15.43 6.34 -3.88
CA ARG A 247 15.49 6.03 -2.45
C ARG A 247 16.12 4.67 -2.27
N PHE A 248 17.12 4.60 -1.41
CA PHE A 248 17.66 3.35 -0.91
C PHE A 248 17.42 3.27 0.59
N GLY A 249 17.29 2.07 1.13
CA GLY A 249 17.11 1.92 2.56
C GLY A 249 16.97 0.49 3.01
N ILE A 250 16.63 0.36 4.28
CA ILE A 250 16.37 -0.91 4.94
C ILE A 250 14.89 -0.93 5.30
N ALA A 251 14.17 -1.91 4.78
CA ALA A 251 12.80 -2.18 5.16
C ALA A 251 12.79 -3.18 6.32
N VAL A 252 12.10 -2.83 7.40
CA VAL A 252 11.85 -3.72 8.55
C VAL A 252 10.34 -3.95 8.62
N GLY A 253 9.91 -5.20 8.79
CA GLY A 253 8.49 -5.51 8.86
C GLY A 253 8.17 -6.79 9.61
N PHE A 254 6.99 -6.84 10.20
CA PHE A 254 6.47 -8.03 10.86
C PHE A 254 5.99 -9.03 9.80
N LEU A 255 6.88 -9.89 9.32
CA LEU A 255 6.49 -11.00 8.45
C LEU A 255 5.72 -12.02 9.28
N LYS A 256 4.47 -12.31 8.88
CA LYS A 256 3.68 -13.40 9.44
C LYS A 256 4.31 -14.72 8.99
N TYR A 257 5.08 -15.36 9.87
CA TYR A 257 5.62 -16.66 9.58
C TYR A 257 4.51 -17.71 9.61
N THR A 258 4.40 -18.48 8.55
CA THR A 258 3.57 -19.69 8.51
C THR A 258 4.52 -20.88 8.59
N ALA A 259 4.38 -21.70 9.64
CA ALA A 259 5.06 -22.97 9.71
C ALA A 259 4.51 -23.86 8.59
N LYS A 260 5.40 -24.61 7.93
CA LYS A 260 4.96 -25.58 6.93
C LYS A 260 4.27 -26.73 7.69
N ALA A 261 3.12 -27.22 7.20
CA ALA A 261 2.39 -28.31 7.84
C ALA A 261 2.87 -29.66 7.28
N SER A 262 3.05 -30.67 8.14
CA SER A 262 3.39 -32.03 7.71
C SER A 262 2.12 -32.77 7.36
N GLY A 263 1.91 -33.13 6.09
CA GLY A 263 0.81 -34.00 5.67
C GLY A 263 0.33 -33.76 4.24
N LYS A 264 -0.16 -34.82 3.59
CA LYS A 264 -0.73 -34.85 2.22
C LYS A 264 -2.01 -33.99 2.04
N ARG A 265 -2.37 -33.14 2.98
CA ARG A 265 -3.47 -32.18 2.85
C ARG A 265 -2.90 -30.78 2.93
N TYR A 266 -2.74 -30.17 1.76
CA TYR A 266 -2.57 -28.73 1.61
C TYR A 266 -3.86 -28.04 2.06
N GLU A 267 -4.11 -27.96 3.35
CA GLU A 267 -5.07 -27.00 3.86
C GLU A 267 -4.48 -25.61 3.62
N THR A 268 -5.13 -24.88 2.71
CA THR A 268 -5.00 -23.44 2.56
C THR A 268 -5.40 -22.78 3.88
N GLN A 269 -4.47 -22.68 4.82
CA GLN A 269 -4.64 -21.81 5.96
C GLN A 269 -4.62 -20.38 5.44
N GLY A 270 -5.83 -19.82 5.39
CA GLY A 270 -6.14 -18.52 4.84
C GLY A 270 -5.27 -17.41 5.41
N LEU A 271 -4.98 -16.48 4.51
CA LEU A 271 -4.59 -15.12 4.84
C LEU A 271 -5.76 -14.46 5.56
N ASN A 272 -5.77 -14.55 6.90
CA ASN A 272 -6.37 -13.55 7.77
C ASN A 272 -5.30 -12.54 8.18
#